data_AF-A0A0L6T559-F1
#
_entry.id   AF-A0A0L6T559-F1
#
_cell.length_a   1.000
_cell.length_b   1.000
_cell.length_c   1.000
_cell.angle_alpha   90.00
_cell.angle_beta   90.00
_cell.angle_gamma   90.00
#
_symmetry.space_group_name_H-M   'P 1'
#
loop_
_entity.id
_entity.type
_entity.pdbx_description
1 polymer ?
#
loop_
_entity_poly.entity_id
_entity_poly.type
_entity_poly.pdbx_seq_one_letter_code
_entity_poly.pdbx_strand_id
1 'polypeptide(L)'
;MWTRVLANYRLRACNAGGCTASATQNWSIAALNASIGYVKASNTEASDFFGIDVALSGDGNTLAVAATFEDGGDAGVGGNGADNSLTASGAVYVYVRQGSQWALQGYLKASNPGAADFFGSALSLSADGNTLAVGASGEASNAIGSNGNQASNAAANSGAVYVFQRSNGSWAQTTYLKATNTAAGALFGGAVALSGDGNTLVVGAEGDSGNATGVNGVPADYTATESGAAYVYRRTATSWIIQAYLKSNQADINDNFGDAVAISHDGNRVAVGAPSEDGGATGVGGVLSNAATNSGAVFLFVRTGTDWSTEAYVKASNTEANDGFGATLALSGDGATLVVGARQEDGGSVGINGDQSDNALTNAGAAYAFSLQAGVWSQRAYIKASNPSVLGSFGSSMALSFDGQQMAIGGAGEPNAWLGFGGNPFANDASVALSGAVYMLTRSGNAWVLSRFMKASNANAGDQFGGSLALSADGSTLAVGARNEDSNATGIGGNANDASASSAGAVYLY
;
A
#
# COMPACT_ATOMS: atom_id res chain seq x y z
N MET A 1 0.50 3.65 31.21
CA MET A 1 -0.69 3.00 30.61
C MET A 1 -0.41 1.50 30.65
N TRP A 2 -1.20 0.71 31.38
CA TRP A 2 -1.02 -0.75 31.38
C TRP A 2 -1.60 -1.31 30.07
N THR A 3 -0.74 -1.72 29.15
CA THR A 3 -1.13 -2.50 27.98
C THR A 3 -1.73 -3.82 28.48
N ARG A 4 -3.03 -4.03 28.24
CA ARG A 4 -3.70 -5.30 28.55
C ARG A 4 -3.24 -6.37 27.55
N VAL A 5 -2.01 -6.83 27.67
CA VAL A 5 -1.49 -7.96 26.87
C VAL A 5 -1.65 -9.31 27.57
N LEU A 6 -2.22 -9.30 28.78
CA LEU A 6 -2.60 -10.48 29.55
C LEU A 6 -4.03 -10.25 30.07
N ALA A 7 -5.02 -10.70 29.31
CA ALA A 7 -6.43 -10.54 29.66
C ALA A 7 -7.08 -11.92 29.79
N ASN A 8 -7.76 -12.10 30.91
CA ASN A 8 -8.55 -13.30 31.20
C ASN A 8 -10.02 -12.96 30.93
N TYR A 9 -10.60 -13.62 29.94
CA TYR A 9 -12.00 -13.40 29.58
C TYR A 9 -12.87 -14.53 30.10
N ARG A 10 -14.06 -14.17 30.59
CA ARG A 10 -15.13 -15.11 30.88
C ARG A 10 -16.44 -14.52 30.37
N LEU A 11 -17.22 -15.31 29.66
CA LEU A 11 -18.58 -14.95 29.28
C LEU A 11 -19.51 -15.34 30.44
N ARG A 12 -20.44 -14.47 30.84
CA ARG A 12 -21.46 -14.80 31.83
C ARG A 12 -22.85 -14.67 31.22
N ALA A 13 -23.59 -15.77 31.15
CA ALA A 13 -24.98 -15.78 30.73
C ALA A 13 -25.89 -15.83 31.96
N CYS A 14 -26.98 -15.06 31.95
CA CYS A 14 -27.91 -14.95 33.08
C CYS A 14 -29.36 -15.18 32.62
N ASN A 15 -30.17 -15.83 33.47
CA ASN A 15 -31.62 -15.94 33.33
C ASN A 15 -32.30 -15.78 34.70
N ALA A 16 -33.63 -15.97 34.79
CA ALA A 16 -34.39 -15.82 36.03
C ALA A 16 -33.94 -16.76 37.17
N GLY A 17 -33.23 -17.86 36.84
CA GLY A 17 -32.68 -18.82 37.79
C GLY A 17 -31.23 -18.55 38.22
N GLY A 18 -30.57 -17.53 37.66
CA GLY A 18 -29.20 -17.14 38.02
C GLY A 18 -28.28 -16.97 36.83
N CYS A 19 -26.97 -16.89 37.10
CA CYS A 19 -25.93 -16.66 36.10
C CYS A 19 -24.91 -17.80 36.08
N THR A 20 -24.53 -18.26 34.89
CA THR A 20 -23.45 -19.22 34.67
C THR A 20 -22.33 -18.54 33.89
N ALA A 21 -21.09 -18.69 34.38
CA ALA A 21 -19.90 -18.21 33.67
C ALA A 21 -19.28 -19.33 32.83
N SER A 22 -18.70 -18.98 31.68
CA SER A 22 -17.84 -19.86 30.90
C SER A 22 -16.54 -20.17 31.65
N ALA A 23 -15.78 -21.13 31.13
CA ALA A 23 -14.37 -21.25 31.47
C ALA A 23 -13.65 -19.91 31.20
N THR A 24 -12.62 -19.64 32.00
CA THR A 24 -11.74 -18.49 31.78
C THR A 24 -10.85 -18.79 30.59
N GLN A 25 -10.89 -17.94 29.58
CA GLN A 25 -9.97 -17.99 28.45
C GLN A 25 -8.77 -17.10 28.73
N ASN A 26 -7.59 -17.70 28.69
CA ASN A 26 -6.32 -17.01 28.91
C ASN A 26 -5.65 -16.77 27.56
N TRP A 27 -5.45 -15.50 27.21
CA TRP A 27 -4.70 -15.12 26.01
C TRP A 27 -3.32 -14.67 26.45
N SER A 28 -2.36 -15.60 26.44
CA SER A 28 -0.95 -15.29 26.69
C SER A 28 -0.29 -14.72 25.43
N ILE A 29 0.84 -14.04 25.59
CA ILE A 29 1.68 -13.61 24.46
C ILE A 29 2.04 -14.79 23.55
N ALA A 30 2.37 -15.94 24.13
CA ALA A 30 2.66 -17.14 23.35
C ALA A 30 1.46 -17.62 22.52
N ALA A 31 0.25 -17.56 23.08
CA ALA A 31 -0.98 -17.91 22.34
C ALA A 31 -1.28 -16.91 21.21
N LEU A 32 -1.05 -15.61 21.44
CA LEU A 32 -1.20 -14.58 20.41
C LEU A 32 -0.15 -14.74 19.30
N ASN A 33 1.10 -15.01 19.65
CA ASN A 33 2.16 -15.24 18.67
C ASN A 33 1.87 -16.50 17.83
N ALA A 34 1.34 -17.54 18.45
CA ALA A 34 0.92 -18.76 17.73
C ALA A 34 -0.32 -18.56 16.84
N SER A 35 -1.07 -17.45 17.00
CA SER A 35 -2.21 -17.13 16.12
C SER A 35 -1.82 -16.26 14.93
N ILE A 36 -0.57 -15.81 14.82
CA ILE A 36 -0.09 -15.08 13.65
C ILE A 36 -0.13 -16.03 12.46
N GLY A 37 -0.92 -15.67 11.45
CA GLY A 37 -0.95 -16.41 10.19
C GLY A 37 0.34 -16.19 9.41
N TYR A 38 0.79 -17.21 8.70
CA TYR A 38 1.97 -17.17 7.84
C TYR A 38 1.59 -17.70 6.46
N VAL A 39 1.72 -16.87 5.43
CA VAL A 39 1.26 -17.12 4.07
C VAL A 39 2.43 -16.96 3.10
N LYS A 40 2.56 -17.93 2.20
CA LYS A 40 3.58 -18.04 1.16
C LYS A 40 2.92 -18.40 -0.16
N ALA A 41 3.58 -18.09 -1.27
CA ALA A 41 3.22 -18.59 -2.59
C ALA A 41 3.09 -20.13 -2.60
N SER A 42 2.24 -20.69 -3.45
CA SER A 42 2.14 -22.15 -3.63
C SER A 42 3.37 -22.79 -4.27
N ASN A 43 4.16 -21.97 -4.98
CA ASN A 43 5.33 -22.31 -5.78
C ASN A 43 6.44 -21.32 -5.40
N THR A 44 6.84 -21.34 -4.14
CA THR A 44 7.83 -20.39 -3.60
C THR A 44 9.20 -20.63 -4.25
N GLU A 45 9.75 -19.61 -4.91
CA GLU A 45 11.12 -19.60 -5.41
C GLU A 45 11.90 -18.37 -4.91
N ALA A 46 13.22 -18.43 -5.03
CA ALA A 46 14.09 -17.35 -4.57
C ALA A 46 13.92 -16.12 -5.47
N SER A 47 13.92 -14.93 -4.87
CA SER A 47 13.77 -13.63 -5.57
C SER A 47 12.41 -13.40 -6.26
N ASP A 48 11.36 -14.14 -5.90
CA ASP A 48 9.99 -13.84 -6.33
C ASP A 48 9.39 -12.64 -5.57
N PHE A 49 9.93 -12.33 -4.39
CA PHE A 49 9.50 -11.25 -3.49
C PHE A 49 8.00 -11.30 -3.14
N PHE A 50 7.47 -12.49 -2.83
CA PHE A 50 6.07 -12.63 -2.41
C PHE A 50 5.76 -11.71 -1.20
N GLY A 51 4.69 -10.94 -1.28
CA GLY A 51 4.35 -9.95 -0.25
C GLY A 51 4.96 -8.57 -0.47
N ILE A 52 5.60 -8.33 -1.62
CA ILE A 52 6.05 -6.99 -2.02
C ILE A 52 4.92 -5.96 -2.04
N ASP A 53 3.70 -6.40 -2.40
CA ASP A 53 2.48 -5.64 -2.20
C ASP A 53 1.33 -6.57 -1.76
N VAL A 54 0.38 -6.03 -0.98
CA VAL A 54 -0.75 -6.76 -0.42
C VAL A 54 -2.02 -5.92 -0.44
N ALA A 55 -3.17 -6.56 -0.72
CA ALA A 55 -4.49 -5.93 -0.63
C ALA A 55 -5.48 -6.83 0.10
N LEU A 56 -6.35 -6.23 0.92
CA LEU A 56 -7.32 -6.94 1.74
C LEU A 56 -8.75 -6.42 1.47
N SER A 57 -9.75 -7.31 1.44
CA SER A 57 -11.15 -6.91 1.32
C SER A 57 -11.63 -6.21 2.59
N GLY A 58 -12.72 -5.45 2.48
CA GLY A 58 -13.26 -4.68 3.60
C GLY A 58 -13.66 -5.56 4.79
N ASP A 59 -14.13 -6.78 4.53
CA ASP A 59 -14.47 -7.78 5.55
C ASP A 59 -13.26 -8.59 6.08
N GLY A 60 -12.06 -8.34 5.56
CA GLY A 60 -10.83 -9.03 5.94
C GLY A 60 -10.72 -10.48 5.48
N ASN A 61 -11.61 -10.97 4.60
CA ASN A 61 -11.67 -12.39 4.22
C ASN A 61 -11.06 -12.74 2.86
N THR A 62 -10.66 -11.75 2.05
CA THR A 62 -9.96 -11.96 0.78
C THR A 62 -8.67 -11.17 0.81
N LEU A 63 -7.56 -11.85 0.56
CA LEU A 63 -6.20 -11.31 0.52
C LEU A 63 -5.63 -11.52 -0.88
N ALA A 64 -5.17 -10.46 -1.54
CA ALA A 64 -4.33 -10.55 -2.73
C ALA A 64 -2.88 -10.23 -2.35
N VAL A 65 -1.94 -10.99 -2.91
CA VAL A 65 -0.51 -10.85 -2.64
C VAL A 65 0.27 -10.88 -3.94
N ALA A 66 1.13 -9.91 -4.16
CA ALA A 66 2.00 -9.85 -5.33
C ALA A 66 3.30 -10.64 -5.12
N ALA A 67 3.75 -11.28 -6.18
CA ALA A 67 5.12 -11.76 -6.39
C ALA A 67 5.61 -11.17 -7.72
N THR A 68 5.91 -9.86 -7.70
CA THR A 68 6.13 -9.04 -8.90
C THR A 68 7.28 -9.53 -9.77
N PHE A 69 8.23 -10.24 -9.17
CA PHE A 69 9.44 -10.73 -9.84
C PHE A 69 9.38 -12.22 -10.16
N GLU A 70 8.26 -12.90 -9.88
CA GLU A 70 8.09 -14.30 -10.25
C GLU A 70 8.25 -14.49 -11.76
N ASP A 71 9.02 -15.51 -12.13
CA ASP A 71 9.25 -15.88 -13.51
C ASP A 71 8.05 -16.70 -14.06
N GLY A 72 7.84 -16.70 -15.38
CA GLY A 72 6.91 -17.64 -16.04
C GLY A 72 6.11 -17.10 -17.22
N GLY A 73 5.98 -17.91 -18.25
CA GLY A 73 5.29 -17.58 -19.51
C GLY A 73 3.81 -17.94 -19.56
N ASP A 74 3.28 -18.62 -18.54
CA ASP A 74 1.86 -18.95 -18.49
C ASP A 74 0.97 -17.70 -18.41
N ALA A 75 -0.14 -17.73 -19.14
CA ALA A 75 -1.08 -16.61 -19.23
C ALA A 75 -2.37 -16.87 -18.44
N GLY A 76 -2.91 -15.83 -17.83
CA GLY A 76 -4.23 -15.84 -17.20
C GLY A 76 -4.28 -16.51 -15.82
N VAL A 77 -5.35 -17.26 -15.55
CA VAL A 77 -5.67 -17.77 -14.20
C VAL A 77 -5.42 -19.27 -14.11
N GLY A 78 -4.67 -19.69 -13.08
CA GLY A 78 -4.44 -21.10 -12.76
C GLY A 78 -3.45 -21.81 -13.68
N GLY A 79 -2.45 -21.08 -14.20
CA GLY A 79 -1.33 -21.64 -14.96
C GLY A 79 -0.41 -22.56 -14.13
N ASN A 80 0.64 -23.06 -14.76
CA ASN A 80 1.66 -23.88 -14.11
C ASN A 80 2.70 -22.98 -13.42
N GLY A 81 2.58 -22.80 -12.10
CA GLY A 81 3.54 -22.03 -11.30
C GLY A 81 4.96 -22.59 -11.21
N ALA A 82 5.31 -23.65 -11.95
CA ALA A 82 6.69 -24.11 -12.11
C ALA A 82 7.34 -23.63 -13.43
N ASP A 83 6.60 -22.86 -14.25
CA ASP A 83 7.15 -22.25 -15.45
C ASP A 83 8.01 -21.03 -15.08
N ASN A 84 9.30 -21.07 -15.42
CA ASN A 84 10.25 -19.97 -15.22
C ASN A 84 10.82 -19.45 -16.55
N SER A 85 10.03 -19.52 -17.63
CA SER A 85 10.49 -19.20 -19.00
C SER A 85 10.54 -17.70 -19.34
N LEU A 86 9.85 -16.85 -18.59
CA LEU A 86 9.86 -15.38 -18.77
C LEU A 86 10.22 -14.67 -17.47
N THR A 87 11.40 -14.05 -17.45
CA THR A 87 11.93 -13.40 -16.26
C THR A 87 11.08 -12.22 -15.80
N ALA A 88 10.78 -12.13 -14.50
CA ALA A 88 10.06 -11.04 -13.86
C ALA A 88 8.76 -10.63 -14.59
N SER A 89 8.07 -11.64 -15.13
CA SER A 89 6.74 -11.45 -15.71
C SER A 89 5.69 -11.17 -14.64
N GLY A 90 5.94 -11.65 -13.42
CA GLY A 90 5.17 -11.42 -12.21
C GLY A 90 3.95 -12.32 -12.07
N ALA A 91 3.45 -12.40 -10.84
CA ALA A 91 2.21 -13.10 -10.51
C ALA A 91 1.51 -12.47 -9.30
N VAL A 92 0.23 -12.84 -9.14
CA VAL A 92 -0.59 -12.47 -7.98
C VAL A 92 -1.32 -13.70 -7.45
N TYR A 93 -1.31 -13.86 -6.13
CA TYR A 93 -1.99 -14.93 -5.43
C TYR A 93 -3.17 -14.38 -4.65
N VAL A 94 -4.32 -15.03 -4.75
CA VAL A 94 -5.52 -14.67 -4.00
C VAL A 94 -5.84 -15.76 -3.00
N TYR A 95 -5.86 -15.42 -1.72
CA TYR A 95 -6.26 -16.28 -0.62
C TYR A 95 -7.62 -15.84 -0.08
N VAL A 96 -8.44 -16.80 0.36
CA VAL A 96 -9.73 -16.54 1.00
C VAL A 96 -9.82 -17.25 2.33
N ARG A 97 -10.39 -16.56 3.31
CA ARG A 97 -10.67 -17.11 4.63
C ARG A 97 -11.88 -18.04 4.60
N GLN A 98 -11.68 -19.29 4.96
CA GLN A 98 -12.70 -20.33 5.10
C GLN A 98 -12.79 -20.74 6.57
N GLY A 99 -13.73 -20.14 7.30
CA GLY A 99 -13.82 -20.29 8.75
C GLY A 99 -12.63 -19.63 9.45
N SER A 100 -11.79 -20.41 10.15
CA SER A 100 -10.59 -19.90 10.82
C SER A 100 -9.31 -20.05 9.99
N GLN A 101 -9.38 -20.67 8.82
CA GLN A 101 -8.22 -20.99 7.99
C GLN A 101 -8.24 -20.15 6.71
N TRP A 102 -7.07 -19.86 6.16
CA TRP A 102 -6.95 -19.32 4.82
C TRP A 102 -6.79 -20.46 3.82
N ALA A 103 -7.15 -20.23 2.56
CA ALA A 103 -6.90 -21.17 1.46
C ALA A 103 -6.61 -20.40 0.19
N LEU A 104 -5.69 -20.91 -0.64
CA LEU A 104 -5.44 -20.35 -1.97
C LEU A 104 -6.70 -20.53 -2.83
N GLN A 105 -7.16 -19.44 -3.42
CA GLN A 105 -8.30 -19.40 -4.34
C GLN A 105 -7.88 -19.15 -5.79
N GLY A 106 -6.79 -18.41 -6.02
CA GLY A 106 -6.34 -18.09 -7.37
C GLY A 106 -4.85 -17.82 -7.46
N TYR A 107 -4.24 -18.29 -8.54
CA TYR A 107 -2.94 -17.90 -9.04
C TYR A 107 -3.16 -17.15 -10.35
N LEU A 108 -2.76 -15.88 -10.43
CA LEU A 108 -3.10 -14.97 -11.50
C LEU A 108 -1.83 -14.47 -12.18
N LYS A 109 -1.81 -14.53 -13.51
CA LYS A 109 -0.85 -13.86 -14.39
C LYS A 109 -1.61 -12.98 -15.40
N ALA A 110 -0.90 -12.05 -16.03
CA ALA A 110 -1.44 -11.28 -17.15
C ALA A 110 -1.93 -12.22 -18.27
N SER A 111 -2.88 -11.77 -19.09
CA SER A 111 -3.31 -12.53 -20.29
C SER A 111 -2.27 -12.55 -21.42
N ASN A 112 -1.23 -11.72 -21.32
CA ASN A 112 -0.16 -11.51 -22.29
C ASN A 112 1.18 -11.29 -21.55
N PRO A 113 1.65 -12.25 -20.75
CA PRO A 113 2.86 -12.05 -19.95
C PRO A 113 4.06 -11.74 -20.84
N GLY A 114 4.76 -10.66 -20.54
CA GLY A 114 6.06 -10.29 -21.09
C GLY A 114 7.16 -10.39 -20.03
N ALA A 115 8.40 -10.54 -20.49
CA ALA A 115 9.56 -10.46 -19.59
C ALA A 115 9.70 -9.03 -19.06
N ALA A 116 9.94 -8.89 -17.75
CA ALA A 116 10.02 -7.62 -17.04
C ALA A 116 8.74 -6.74 -17.18
N ASP A 117 7.57 -7.36 -17.36
CA ASP A 117 6.29 -6.63 -17.30
C ASP A 117 5.90 -6.25 -15.86
N PHE A 118 6.45 -6.95 -14.86
CA PHE A 118 6.23 -6.70 -13.43
C PHE A 118 4.74 -6.74 -13.05
N PHE A 119 4.01 -7.77 -13.52
CA PHE A 119 2.62 -7.98 -13.12
C PHE A 119 2.53 -8.19 -11.60
N GLY A 120 1.66 -7.42 -10.93
CA GLY A 120 1.66 -7.33 -9.47
C GLY A 120 2.53 -6.18 -8.93
N SER A 121 2.93 -5.22 -9.76
CA SER A 121 3.66 -4.01 -9.30
C SER A 121 2.85 -3.16 -8.32
N ALA A 122 1.52 -3.19 -8.44
CA ALA A 122 0.60 -2.62 -7.46
C ALA A 122 -0.73 -3.39 -7.45
N LEU A 123 -1.36 -3.49 -6.29
CA LEU A 123 -2.63 -4.18 -6.06
C LEU A 123 -3.67 -3.27 -5.43
N SER A 124 -4.92 -3.44 -5.84
CA SER A 124 -6.05 -2.89 -5.09
C SER A 124 -7.26 -3.81 -5.21
N LEU A 125 -8.00 -3.99 -4.12
CA LEU A 125 -9.13 -4.91 -4.03
C LEU A 125 -10.38 -4.16 -3.56
N SER A 126 -11.53 -4.43 -4.18
CA SER A 126 -12.82 -3.85 -3.75
C SER A 126 -13.22 -4.35 -2.35
N ALA A 127 -14.10 -3.61 -1.69
CA ALA A 127 -14.49 -3.91 -0.32
C ALA A 127 -15.19 -5.27 -0.18
N ASP A 128 -15.91 -5.72 -1.21
CA ASP A 128 -16.53 -7.04 -1.28
C ASP A 128 -15.57 -8.18 -1.70
N GLY A 129 -14.31 -7.84 -2.00
CA GLY A 129 -13.28 -8.78 -2.41
C GLY A 129 -13.49 -9.39 -3.80
N ASN A 130 -14.37 -8.84 -4.64
CA ASN A 130 -14.72 -9.45 -5.94
C ASN A 130 -14.14 -8.73 -7.16
N THR A 131 -13.51 -7.57 -7.00
CA THR A 131 -12.82 -6.84 -8.06
C THR A 131 -11.40 -6.53 -7.63
N LEU A 132 -10.42 -7.04 -8.36
CA LEU A 132 -9.00 -6.83 -8.14
C LEU A 132 -8.42 -6.07 -9.33
N ALA A 133 -7.73 -4.96 -9.07
CA ALA A 133 -6.89 -4.28 -10.05
C ALA A 133 -5.42 -4.64 -9.80
N VAL A 134 -4.71 -4.99 -10.87
CA VAL A 134 -3.31 -5.39 -10.82
C VAL A 134 -2.50 -4.56 -11.82
N GLY A 135 -1.49 -3.85 -11.32
CA GLY A 135 -0.52 -3.12 -12.13
C GLY A 135 0.51 -4.01 -12.79
N ALA A 136 1.00 -3.59 -13.96
CA ALA A 136 2.15 -4.16 -14.66
C ALA A 136 2.92 -3.00 -15.31
N SER A 137 3.69 -2.26 -14.51
CA SER A 137 4.36 -1.02 -14.93
C SER A 137 5.37 -1.20 -16.06
N GLY A 138 5.89 -2.42 -16.26
CA GLY A 138 6.82 -2.76 -17.34
C GLY A 138 6.16 -3.05 -18.69
N GLU A 139 4.84 -3.27 -18.72
CA GLU A 139 4.11 -3.72 -19.92
C GLU A 139 4.33 -2.78 -21.12
N ALA A 140 4.66 -3.36 -22.28
CA ALA A 140 5.26 -2.63 -23.38
C ALA A 140 4.32 -2.32 -24.57
N SER A 141 3.04 -2.66 -24.53
CA SER A 141 2.10 -2.35 -25.60
C SER A 141 1.88 -0.85 -25.76
N ASN A 142 1.78 -0.40 -27.02
CA ASN A 142 1.36 0.97 -27.37
C ASN A 142 -0.17 1.13 -27.46
N ALA A 143 -0.94 0.20 -26.92
CA ALA A 143 -2.39 0.33 -26.80
C ALA A 143 -2.76 1.55 -25.93
N ILE A 144 -3.98 2.09 -26.15
CA ILE A 144 -4.53 3.23 -25.41
C ILE A 144 -5.91 2.88 -24.85
N GLY A 145 -6.27 3.48 -23.72
CA GLY A 145 -7.60 3.31 -23.12
C GLY A 145 -7.90 1.87 -22.68
N SER A 146 -9.13 1.41 -22.88
CA SER A 146 -9.59 0.10 -22.43
C SER A 146 -9.58 -0.95 -23.55
N ASN A 147 -9.08 -2.16 -23.26
CA ASN A 147 -9.12 -3.35 -24.10
C ASN A 147 -8.51 -3.15 -25.50
N GLY A 148 -7.43 -2.37 -25.58
CA GLY A 148 -6.61 -2.28 -26.78
C GLY A 148 -5.82 -3.56 -27.08
N ASN A 149 -5.06 -3.55 -28.18
CA ASN A 149 -4.26 -4.69 -28.60
C ASN A 149 -3.06 -4.94 -27.65
N GLN A 150 -3.09 -6.05 -26.95
CA GLN A 150 -2.06 -6.48 -25.99
C GLN A 150 -0.82 -7.12 -26.63
N ALA A 151 -0.85 -7.46 -27.93
CA ALA A 151 0.25 -8.18 -28.57
C ALA A 151 1.43 -7.27 -28.99
N SER A 152 1.28 -5.96 -28.86
CA SER A 152 2.33 -5.00 -29.21
C SER A 152 3.36 -4.89 -28.08
N ASN A 153 4.61 -4.59 -28.43
CA ASN A 153 5.69 -4.27 -27.49
C ASN A 153 6.43 -3.00 -27.93
N ALA A 154 5.71 -2.05 -28.52
CA ALA A 154 6.28 -0.88 -29.19
C ALA A 154 6.51 0.34 -28.27
N ALA A 155 6.11 0.26 -26.99
CA ALA A 155 6.23 1.33 -26.00
C ALA A 155 6.73 0.75 -24.66
N ALA A 156 8.03 0.44 -24.59
CA ALA A 156 8.65 -0.17 -23.42
C ALA A 156 8.34 0.60 -22.12
N ASN A 157 8.02 -0.12 -21.04
CA ASN A 157 7.70 0.46 -19.73
C ASN A 157 6.56 1.51 -19.79
N SER A 158 5.65 1.38 -20.75
CA SER A 158 4.48 2.26 -20.81
C SER A 158 3.42 1.86 -19.79
N GLY A 159 3.45 0.61 -19.36
CA GLY A 159 2.72 0.06 -18.22
C GLY A 159 1.25 -0.22 -18.50
N ALA A 160 0.64 -1.13 -17.75
CA ALA A 160 -0.77 -1.50 -17.88
C ALA A 160 -1.43 -1.78 -16.53
N VAL A 161 -2.77 -1.82 -16.53
CA VAL A 161 -3.55 -2.38 -15.42
C VAL A 161 -4.51 -3.46 -15.93
N TYR A 162 -4.56 -4.58 -15.22
CA TYR A 162 -5.47 -5.69 -15.48
C TYR A 162 -6.52 -5.74 -14.38
N VAL A 163 -7.79 -5.78 -14.77
CA VAL A 163 -8.91 -5.88 -13.83
C VAL A 163 -9.46 -7.30 -13.86
N PHE A 164 -9.46 -7.96 -12.71
CA PHE A 164 -9.99 -9.29 -12.49
C PHE A 164 -11.28 -9.24 -11.67
N GLN A 165 -12.22 -10.12 -12.02
CA GLN A 165 -13.50 -10.27 -11.32
C GLN A 165 -13.64 -11.67 -10.80
N ARG A 166 -14.12 -11.78 -9.56
CA ARG A 166 -14.49 -13.04 -8.93
C ARG A 166 -15.98 -13.32 -9.15
N SER A 167 -16.29 -14.52 -9.62
CA SER A 167 -17.65 -15.03 -9.71
C SER A 167 -17.67 -16.51 -9.35
N ASN A 168 -18.56 -16.90 -8.43
CA ASN A 168 -18.69 -18.29 -7.95
C ASN A 168 -17.35 -18.92 -7.50
N GLY A 169 -16.47 -18.12 -6.88
CA GLY A 169 -15.17 -18.57 -6.39
C GLY A 169 -14.05 -18.60 -7.43
N SER A 170 -14.33 -18.32 -8.70
CA SER A 170 -13.33 -18.26 -9.77
C SER A 170 -13.01 -16.83 -10.17
N TRP A 171 -11.73 -16.55 -10.38
CA TRP A 171 -11.24 -15.28 -10.90
C TRP A 171 -11.10 -15.34 -12.43
N ALA A 172 -11.42 -14.24 -13.10
CA ALA A 172 -11.17 -14.05 -14.52
C ALA A 172 -10.79 -12.60 -14.80
N GLN A 173 -9.82 -12.38 -15.67
CA GLN A 173 -9.54 -11.06 -16.20
C GLN A 173 -10.73 -10.60 -17.05
N THR A 174 -11.22 -9.39 -16.83
CA THR A 174 -12.31 -8.80 -17.62
C THR A 174 -11.87 -7.58 -18.43
N THR A 175 -10.80 -6.90 -18.00
CA THR A 175 -10.37 -5.64 -18.62
C THR A 175 -8.86 -5.51 -18.60
N TYR A 176 -8.32 -4.97 -19.68
CA TYR A 176 -6.96 -4.45 -19.81
C TYR A 176 -7.02 -2.94 -20.01
N LEU A 177 -6.25 -2.17 -19.24
CA LEU A 177 -6.29 -0.71 -19.19
C LEU A 177 -4.91 -0.11 -19.49
N LYS A 178 -4.93 0.96 -20.28
CA LYS A 178 -3.80 1.79 -20.66
C LYS A 178 -4.16 3.26 -20.59
N ALA A 179 -3.17 4.10 -20.33
CA ALA A 179 -3.27 5.55 -20.46
C ALA A 179 -3.87 5.95 -21.84
N THR A 180 -4.49 7.14 -21.92
CA THR A 180 -4.96 7.70 -23.21
C THR A 180 -3.84 8.18 -24.12
N ASN A 181 -2.70 8.51 -23.52
CA ASN A 181 -1.50 9.08 -24.11
C ASN A 181 -0.30 8.18 -23.80
N THR A 182 -0.48 6.87 -23.96
CA THR A 182 0.55 5.84 -23.75
C THR A 182 1.87 6.26 -24.38
N ALA A 183 2.91 6.35 -23.55
CA ALA A 183 4.26 6.69 -23.93
C ALA A 183 5.24 5.72 -23.27
N ALA A 184 6.37 5.46 -23.92
CA ALA A 184 7.43 4.65 -23.33
C ALA A 184 7.94 5.31 -22.04
N GLY A 185 8.18 4.50 -21.01
CA GLY A 185 8.61 4.98 -19.69
C GLY A 185 7.52 5.68 -18.87
N ALA A 186 6.25 5.67 -19.28
CA ALA A 186 5.17 6.30 -18.50
C ALA A 186 4.84 5.56 -17.20
N LEU A 187 5.21 4.27 -17.08
CA LEU A 187 5.02 3.44 -15.89
C LEU A 187 3.56 3.36 -15.42
N PHE A 188 2.59 3.45 -16.34
CA PHE A 188 1.17 3.37 -15.99
C PHE A 188 0.86 2.06 -15.25
N GLY A 189 0.20 2.16 -14.10
CA GLY A 189 -0.05 0.99 -13.23
C GLY A 189 1.03 0.76 -12.18
N GLY A 190 2.04 1.63 -12.07
CA GLY A 190 2.99 1.65 -10.94
C GLY A 190 2.31 1.86 -9.58
N ALA A 191 1.16 2.53 -9.56
CA ALA A 191 0.27 2.63 -8.41
C ALA A 191 -1.20 2.49 -8.82
N VAL A 192 -2.02 1.78 -8.03
CA VAL A 192 -3.46 1.61 -8.29
C VAL A 192 -4.29 1.74 -7.01
N ALA A 193 -5.49 2.31 -7.12
CA ALA A 193 -6.46 2.37 -6.01
C ALA A 193 -7.91 2.24 -6.49
N LEU A 194 -8.63 1.24 -5.99
CA LEU A 194 -10.05 1.00 -6.26
C LEU A 194 -10.96 1.57 -5.16
N SER A 195 -12.10 2.13 -5.57
CA SER A 195 -13.19 2.46 -4.65
C SER A 195 -13.80 1.20 -4.04
N GLY A 196 -14.50 1.35 -2.93
CA GLY A 196 -15.07 0.23 -2.19
C GLY A 196 -16.08 -0.60 -2.98
N ASP A 197 -16.85 0.08 -3.84
CA ASP A 197 -17.80 -0.55 -4.76
C ASP A 197 -17.14 -1.16 -6.02
N GLY A 198 -15.83 -0.99 -6.19
CA GLY A 198 -15.06 -1.48 -7.33
C GLY A 198 -15.38 -0.79 -8.66
N ASN A 199 -16.00 0.40 -8.66
CA ASN A 199 -16.43 1.09 -9.88
C ASN A 199 -15.62 2.35 -10.23
N THR A 200 -14.74 2.83 -9.35
CA THR A 200 -13.79 3.90 -9.64
C THR A 200 -12.38 3.39 -9.37
N LEU A 201 -11.49 3.55 -10.33
CA LEU A 201 -10.09 3.13 -10.25
C LEU A 201 -9.20 4.33 -10.54
N VAL A 202 -8.24 4.60 -9.67
CA VAL A 202 -7.15 5.55 -9.92
C VAL A 202 -5.92 4.76 -10.31
N VAL A 203 -5.21 5.23 -11.34
CA VAL A 203 -3.96 4.64 -11.79
C VAL A 203 -2.89 5.72 -11.90
N GLY A 204 -1.76 5.52 -11.23
CA GLY A 204 -0.57 6.35 -11.34
C GLY A 204 0.23 6.04 -12.61
N ALA A 205 0.90 7.06 -13.14
CA ALA A 205 1.85 6.99 -14.23
C ALA A 205 2.95 8.04 -13.97
N GLU A 206 3.79 7.75 -12.98
CA GLU A 206 4.81 8.67 -12.47
C GLU A 206 5.83 9.11 -13.54
N GLY A 207 6.03 8.30 -14.59
CA GLY A 207 6.89 8.64 -15.72
C GLY A 207 6.21 9.42 -16.86
N ASP A 208 4.91 9.76 -16.75
CA ASP A 208 4.23 10.59 -17.75
C ASP A 208 4.96 11.93 -17.92
N SER A 209 5.22 12.30 -19.18
CA SER A 209 6.04 13.48 -19.49
C SER A 209 5.25 14.65 -20.10
N GLY A 210 3.91 14.55 -20.14
CA GLY A 210 3.05 15.57 -20.76
C GLY A 210 3.03 16.86 -19.94
N ASN A 211 3.17 18.03 -20.56
CA ASN A 211 3.20 19.33 -19.86
C ASN A 211 1.82 19.91 -19.49
N ALA A 212 0.76 19.11 -19.51
CA ALA A 212 -0.55 19.53 -19.05
C ALA A 212 -0.54 19.91 -17.57
N THR A 213 -1.56 20.63 -17.11
CA THR A 213 -1.72 20.97 -15.70
C THR A 213 -3.15 20.77 -15.23
N GLY A 214 -3.31 20.54 -13.93
CA GLY A 214 -4.61 20.42 -13.27
C GLY A 214 -5.43 19.21 -13.73
N VAL A 215 -6.74 19.40 -13.85
CA VAL A 215 -7.68 18.33 -14.21
C VAL A 215 -8.07 18.42 -15.67
N ASN A 216 -7.94 17.31 -16.39
CA ASN A 216 -8.27 17.17 -17.81
C ASN A 216 -7.55 18.16 -18.73
N GLY A 217 -6.36 18.60 -18.32
CA GLY A 217 -5.47 19.36 -19.19
C GLY A 217 -5.07 18.54 -20.42
N VAL A 218 -4.92 19.21 -21.56
CA VAL A 218 -4.41 18.58 -22.79
C VAL A 218 -2.94 18.94 -22.93
N PRO A 219 -2.01 17.97 -22.96
CA PRO A 219 -0.59 18.26 -23.14
C PRO A 219 -0.35 18.96 -24.47
N ALA A 220 0.38 20.07 -24.45
CA ALA A 220 0.84 20.76 -25.66
C ALA A 220 2.10 20.08 -26.24
N ASP A 221 2.94 19.54 -25.35
CA ASP A 221 4.13 18.75 -25.67
C ASP A 221 4.47 17.79 -24.52
N TYR A 222 5.59 17.09 -24.64
CA TYR A 222 6.07 16.09 -23.68
C TYR A 222 7.47 16.46 -23.12
N THR A 223 7.72 17.76 -22.89
CA THR A 223 9.01 18.26 -22.39
C THR A 223 9.14 18.25 -20.86
N ALA A 224 8.04 18.05 -20.14
CA ALA A 224 8.00 17.93 -18.68
C ALA A 224 8.29 16.49 -18.25
N THR A 225 9.51 16.01 -18.55
CA THR A 225 9.94 14.62 -18.32
C THR A 225 9.68 14.18 -16.88
N GLU A 226 9.04 13.03 -16.70
CA GLU A 226 8.74 12.45 -15.37
C GLU A 226 7.97 13.42 -14.44
N SER A 227 7.23 14.38 -15.01
CA SER A 227 6.31 15.23 -14.22
C SER A 227 5.14 14.42 -13.65
N GLY A 228 4.85 13.28 -14.26
CA GLY A 228 3.90 12.28 -13.78
C GLY A 228 2.43 12.64 -13.99
N ALA A 229 1.56 11.65 -13.88
CA ALA A 229 0.11 11.82 -13.97
C ALA A 229 -0.65 10.75 -13.18
N ALA A 230 -1.94 10.99 -12.95
CA ALA A 230 -2.87 9.96 -12.52
C ALA A 230 -4.14 9.96 -13.39
N TYR A 231 -4.71 8.78 -13.60
CA TYR A 231 -5.89 8.57 -14.43
C TYR A 231 -7.02 7.99 -13.58
N VAL A 232 -8.19 8.60 -13.64
CA VAL A 232 -9.39 8.09 -12.98
C VAL A 232 -10.26 7.38 -14.01
N TYR A 233 -10.41 6.07 -13.87
CA TYR A 233 -11.35 5.27 -14.65
C TYR A 233 -12.64 5.06 -13.86
N ARG A 234 -13.76 5.04 -14.59
CA ARG A 234 -15.06 4.69 -14.06
C ARG A 234 -15.66 3.52 -14.83
N ARG A 235 -16.15 2.53 -14.08
CA ARG A 235 -16.85 1.38 -14.62
C ARG A 235 -18.26 1.79 -15.06
N THR A 236 -18.60 1.42 -16.28
CA THR A 236 -19.95 1.45 -16.85
C THR A 236 -20.52 0.03 -16.83
N ALA A 237 -21.72 -0.17 -17.38
CA ALA A 237 -22.32 -1.51 -17.46
C ALA A 237 -21.45 -2.53 -18.22
N THR A 238 -20.62 -2.07 -19.18
CA THR A 238 -19.88 -2.96 -20.10
C THR A 238 -18.39 -2.64 -20.25
N SER A 239 -17.92 -1.49 -19.78
CA SER A 239 -16.53 -1.06 -19.97
C SER A 239 -16.04 -0.15 -18.84
N TRP A 240 -14.72 0.03 -18.77
CA TRP A 240 -14.11 1.10 -18.00
C TRP A 240 -13.82 2.28 -18.93
N ILE A 241 -14.25 3.48 -18.55
CA ILE A 241 -13.98 4.71 -19.29
C ILE A 241 -13.13 5.66 -18.46
N ILE A 242 -12.29 6.45 -19.10
CA ILE A 242 -11.52 7.49 -18.39
C ILE A 242 -12.49 8.63 -18.06
N GLN A 243 -12.57 8.94 -16.77
CA GLN A 243 -13.35 10.05 -16.23
C GLN A 243 -12.47 11.28 -15.99
N ALA A 244 -11.20 11.10 -15.61
CA ALA A 244 -10.28 12.21 -15.46
C ALA A 244 -8.82 11.85 -15.76
N TYR A 245 -8.09 12.85 -16.23
CA TYR A 245 -6.63 12.93 -16.24
C TYR A 245 -6.21 13.98 -15.22
N LEU A 246 -5.39 13.61 -14.25
CA LEU A 246 -4.99 14.44 -13.12
C LEU A 246 -3.49 14.71 -13.21
N LYS A 247 -3.12 15.98 -13.08
CA LYS A 247 -1.74 16.43 -12.91
C LYS A 247 -1.66 17.48 -11.80
N SER A 248 -0.44 17.77 -11.36
CA SER A 248 -0.16 18.97 -10.58
C SER A 248 -0.55 20.22 -11.39
N ASN A 249 -0.75 21.34 -10.70
CA ASN A 249 -0.95 22.65 -11.32
C ASN A 249 0.36 23.33 -11.73
N GLN A 250 1.50 22.70 -11.45
CA GLN A 250 2.84 22.99 -11.98
C GLN A 250 3.50 21.65 -12.30
N ALA A 251 3.41 21.22 -13.56
CA ALA A 251 3.97 19.94 -14.00
C ALA A 251 5.47 20.13 -14.27
N ASP A 252 6.26 20.06 -13.22
CA ASP A 252 7.70 20.25 -13.30
C ASP A 252 8.41 18.90 -13.50
N ILE A 253 9.62 18.99 -14.04
CA ILE A 253 10.42 17.81 -14.41
C ILE A 253 10.81 17.02 -13.17
N ASN A 254 10.64 15.70 -13.23
CA ASN A 254 10.97 14.74 -12.17
C ASN A 254 10.17 14.90 -10.87
N ASP A 255 8.99 15.53 -10.89
CA ASP A 255 8.12 15.61 -9.69
C ASP A 255 7.51 14.24 -9.32
N ASN A 256 7.46 13.30 -10.27
CA ASN A 256 6.94 11.94 -10.13
C ASN A 256 5.50 11.90 -9.61
N PHE A 257 4.64 12.82 -10.06
CA PHE A 257 3.23 12.82 -9.70
C PHE A 257 2.57 11.49 -10.12
N GLY A 258 1.88 10.82 -9.20
CA GLY A 258 1.28 9.52 -9.47
C GLY A 258 2.06 8.33 -8.91
N ASP A 259 3.25 8.55 -8.33
CA ASP A 259 4.05 7.51 -7.66
C ASP A 259 3.28 6.78 -6.56
N ALA A 260 2.37 7.50 -5.89
CA ALA A 260 1.38 6.92 -4.97
C ALA A 260 -0.02 7.48 -5.25
N VAL A 261 -1.04 6.63 -5.15
CA VAL A 261 -2.45 7.03 -5.26
C VAL A 261 -3.29 6.40 -4.15
N ALA A 262 -4.30 7.13 -3.67
CA ALA A 262 -5.31 6.62 -2.75
C ALA A 262 -6.69 7.19 -3.10
N ILE A 263 -7.75 6.42 -2.85
CA ILE A 263 -9.14 6.83 -3.15
C ILE A 263 -10.07 6.53 -1.98
N SER A 264 -11.05 7.40 -1.74
CA SER A 264 -12.11 7.17 -0.76
C SER A 264 -13.03 6.03 -1.19
N HIS A 265 -13.75 5.44 -0.24
CA HIS A 265 -14.58 4.27 -0.51
C HIS A 265 -15.72 4.58 -1.50
N ASP A 266 -16.27 5.79 -1.47
CA ASP A 266 -17.30 6.26 -2.40
C ASP A 266 -16.75 6.68 -3.79
N GLY A 267 -15.43 6.64 -3.95
CA GLY A 267 -14.74 7.00 -5.18
C GLY A 267 -14.77 8.50 -5.53
N ASN A 268 -15.08 9.38 -4.56
CA ASN A 268 -15.23 10.82 -4.81
C ASN A 268 -14.03 11.67 -4.39
N ARG A 269 -13.07 11.13 -3.65
CA ARG A 269 -11.84 11.85 -3.27
C ARG A 269 -10.63 11.01 -3.61
N VAL A 270 -9.65 11.64 -4.24
CA VAL A 270 -8.38 11.02 -4.65
C VAL A 270 -7.24 11.83 -4.05
N ALA A 271 -6.26 11.15 -3.49
CA ALA A 271 -4.96 11.71 -3.14
C ALA A 271 -3.91 11.16 -4.11
N VAL A 272 -3.03 12.03 -4.61
CA VAL A 272 -1.93 11.66 -5.49
C VAL A 272 -0.63 12.23 -4.95
N GLY A 273 0.38 11.38 -4.79
CA GLY A 273 1.70 11.73 -4.31
C GLY A 273 2.61 12.18 -5.46
N ALA A 274 3.48 13.14 -5.16
CA ALA A 274 4.55 13.61 -6.02
C ALA A 274 5.80 13.76 -5.13
N PRO A 275 6.44 12.65 -4.72
CA PRO A 275 7.48 12.65 -3.69
C PRO A 275 8.72 13.45 -4.08
N SER A 276 8.92 13.71 -5.36
CA SER A 276 10.06 14.45 -5.87
C SER A 276 9.75 15.93 -6.16
N GLU A 277 8.53 16.41 -5.83
CA GLU A 277 8.17 17.82 -6.04
C GLU A 277 9.01 18.78 -5.18
N ASP A 278 9.48 19.86 -5.79
CA ASP A 278 10.51 20.76 -5.25
C ASP A 278 9.97 21.94 -4.41
N GLY A 279 8.68 21.88 -4.03
CA GLY A 279 7.92 22.88 -3.29
C GLY A 279 8.49 23.23 -1.93
N GLY A 280 8.90 24.48 -1.69
CA GLY A 280 9.30 24.98 -0.36
C GLY A 280 8.14 25.41 0.54
N ALA A 281 6.88 25.15 0.15
CA ALA A 281 5.71 25.43 0.98
C ALA A 281 5.66 24.53 2.22
N THR A 282 4.87 24.88 3.23
CA THR A 282 4.62 24.01 4.38
C THR A 282 3.13 23.87 4.65
N GLY A 283 2.69 22.70 5.10
CA GLY A 283 1.30 22.44 5.45
C GLY A 283 0.36 22.46 4.23
N VAL A 284 -0.85 22.99 4.40
CA VAL A 284 -1.92 22.90 3.39
C VAL A 284 -2.13 24.24 2.69
N GLY A 285 -2.21 24.23 1.36
CA GLY A 285 -2.57 25.39 0.55
C GLY A 285 -1.47 26.45 0.42
N GLY A 286 -0.21 26.05 0.58
CA GLY A 286 0.93 26.93 0.35
C GLY A 286 1.11 27.31 -1.12
N VAL A 287 1.98 28.29 -1.36
CA VAL A 287 2.31 28.76 -2.71
C VAL A 287 3.37 27.83 -3.30
N LEU A 288 3.13 27.35 -4.52
CA LEU A 288 4.10 26.53 -5.25
C LEU A 288 5.37 27.31 -5.55
N SER A 289 6.50 26.62 -5.43
CA SER A 289 7.86 27.13 -5.64
C SER A 289 8.79 25.96 -5.91
N ASN A 290 10.03 26.20 -6.33
CA ASN A 290 11.04 25.14 -6.52
C ASN A 290 12.24 25.43 -5.62
N ALA A 291 11.99 25.45 -4.31
CA ALA A 291 12.93 25.94 -3.29
C ALA A 291 13.45 24.84 -2.35
N ALA A 292 12.85 23.65 -2.37
CA ALA A 292 13.21 22.52 -1.51
C ALA A 292 13.22 21.22 -2.34
N THR A 293 14.37 20.89 -2.91
CA THR A 293 14.58 19.75 -3.82
C THR A 293 14.04 18.44 -3.25
N ASN A 294 13.23 17.69 -4.01
CA ASN A 294 12.64 16.41 -3.63
C ASN A 294 11.97 16.40 -2.25
N SER A 295 11.40 17.54 -1.83
CA SER A 295 10.72 17.63 -0.55
C SER A 295 9.36 16.95 -0.56
N GLY A 296 8.77 16.86 -1.76
CA GLY A 296 7.61 16.03 -2.07
C GLY A 296 6.28 16.64 -1.65
N ALA A 297 5.21 16.33 -2.37
CA ALA A 297 3.87 16.87 -2.13
C ALA A 297 2.77 15.82 -2.29
N VAL A 298 1.57 16.18 -1.84
CA VAL A 298 0.33 15.46 -2.12
C VAL A 298 -0.71 16.42 -2.67
N PHE A 299 -1.38 15.99 -3.73
CA PHE A 299 -2.48 16.70 -4.35
C PHE A 299 -3.78 15.94 -4.12
N LEU A 300 -4.77 16.62 -3.55
CA LEU A 300 -6.11 16.09 -3.34
C LEU A 300 -7.05 16.60 -4.42
N PHE A 301 -7.89 15.70 -4.93
CA PHE A 301 -8.91 15.98 -5.92
C PHE A 301 -10.25 15.48 -5.42
N VAL A 302 -11.32 16.23 -5.72
CA VAL A 302 -12.69 15.88 -5.34
C VAL A 302 -13.60 15.85 -6.58
N ARG A 303 -14.48 14.86 -6.60
CA ARG A 303 -15.52 14.68 -7.61
C ARG A 303 -16.84 15.27 -7.12
N THR A 304 -17.42 16.19 -7.90
CA THR A 304 -18.78 16.69 -7.71
C THR A 304 -19.60 16.38 -8.96
N GLY A 305 -20.56 15.45 -8.85
CA GLY A 305 -21.27 14.92 -10.00
C GLY A 305 -20.32 14.10 -10.89
N THR A 306 -20.10 14.56 -12.13
CA THR A 306 -19.13 13.95 -13.06
C THR A 306 -17.77 14.62 -13.05
N ASP A 307 -17.67 15.81 -12.46
CA ASP A 307 -16.54 16.71 -12.65
C ASP A 307 -15.55 16.54 -11.51
N TRP A 308 -14.26 16.50 -11.86
CA TRP A 308 -13.16 16.47 -10.93
C TRP A 308 -12.55 17.87 -10.81
N SER A 309 -12.13 18.23 -9.60
CA SER A 309 -11.46 19.50 -9.32
C SER A 309 -10.38 19.31 -8.26
N THR A 310 -9.35 20.15 -8.29
CA THR A 310 -8.34 20.18 -7.24
C THR A 310 -8.99 20.67 -5.94
N GLU A 311 -8.77 19.93 -4.86
CA GLU A 311 -9.28 20.23 -3.53
C GLU A 311 -8.19 20.84 -2.63
N ALA A 312 -6.99 20.27 -2.63
CA ALA A 312 -5.89 20.78 -1.80
C ALA A 312 -4.51 20.40 -2.36
N TYR A 313 -3.53 21.22 -2.01
CA TYR A 313 -2.10 20.94 -2.11
C TYR A 313 -1.55 20.81 -0.69
N VAL A 314 -0.86 19.72 -0.40
CA VAL A 314 -0.43 19.34 0.94
C VAL A 314 1.07 19.07 0.93
N LYS A 315 1.78 19.72 1.84
CA LYS A 315 3.19 19.50 2.15
C LYS A 315 3.34 19.10 3.63
N ALA A 316 4.50 18.55 3.97
CA ALA A 316 4.92 18.39 5.36
C ALA A 316 4.87 19.74 6.10
N SER A 317 4.74 19.71 7.43
CA SER A 317 4.85 20.92 8.26
C SER A 317 6.29 21.39 8.44
N ASN A 318 7.25 20.48 8.29
CA ASN A 318 8.69 20.66 8.29
C ASN A 318 9.26 20.23 6.95
N THR A 319 8.84 20.90 5.88
CA THR A 319 9.29 20.58 4.52
C THR A 319 10.79 20.82 4.37
N GLU A 320 11.53 19.75 4.12
CA GLU A 320 12.96 19.81 3.84
C GLU A 320 13.33 19.01 2.59
N ALA A 321 14.53 19.28 2.08
CA ALA A 321 14.99 18.69 0.84
C ALA A 321 15.27 17.19 1.01
N ASN A 322 14.79 16.39 0.06
CA ASN A 322 14.93 14.93 -0.01
C ASN A 322 14.15 14.14 1.06
N ASP A 323 13.16 14.74 1.73
CA ASP A 323 12.28 13.99 2.65
C ASP A 323 11.31 13.06 1.93
N GLY A 324 10.99 13.35 0.66
CA GLY A 324 10.12 12.51 -0.16
C GLY A 324 8.67 12.44 0.33
N PHE A 325 8.11 13.53 0.87
CA PHE A 325 6.73 13.55 1.36
C PHE A 325 5.75 13.20 0.23
N GLY A 326 4.86 12.24 0.47
CA GLY A 326 3.93 11.76 -0.57
C GLY A 326 4.35 10.45 -1.23
N ALA A 327 5.49 9.87 -0.84
CA ALA A 327 5.97 8.60 -1.36
C ALA A 327 5.06 7.40 -1.02
N THR A 328 4.19 7.55 -0.02
CA THR A 328 3.16 6.58 0.34
C THR A 328 1.94 7.31 0.85
N LEU A 329 0.74 6.75 0.62
CA LEU A 329 -0.53 7.36 0.97
C LEU A 329 -1.51 6.34 1.53
N ALA A 330 -2.32 6.77 2.51
CA ALA A 330 -3.53 6.07 2.92
C ALA A 330 -4.66 7.09 3.14
N LEU A 331 -5.83 6.83 2.57
CA LEU A 331 -7.03 7.66 2.71
C LEU A 331 -8.15 6.83 3.34
N SER A 332 -8.82 7.37 4.37
CA SER A 332 -9.93 6.68 5.02
C SER A 332 -11.11 6.49 4.08
N GLY A 333 -11.98 5.53 4.41
CA GLY A 333 -13.15 5.20 3.59
C GLY A 333 -14.12 6.38 3.43
N ASP A 334 -14.29 7.19 4.48
CA ASP A 334 -15.06 8.45 4.44
C ASP A 334 -14.33 9.62 3.73
N GLY A 335 -13.08 9.39 3.30
CA GLY A 335 -12.22 10.38 2.65
C GLY A 335 -11.74 11.51 3.57
N ALA A 336 -12.04 11.50 4.87
CA ALA A 336 -11.80 12.65 5.75
C ALA A 336 -10.46 12.58 6.52
N THR A 337 -9.75 11.46 6.47
CA THR A 337 -8.44 11.26 7.11
C THR A 337 -7.43 10.79 6.07
N LEU A 338 -6.36 11.55 5.89
CA LEU A 338 -5.24 11.24 4.99
C LEU A 338 -4.00 11.01 5.85
N VAL A 339 -3.21 9.98 5.53
CA VAL A 339 -1.89 9.76 6.09
C VAL A 339 -0.88 9.74 4.96
N VAL A 340 0.20 10.48 5.15
CA VAL A 340 1.26 10.64 4.16
C VAL A 340 2.59 10.22 4.75
N GLY A 341 3.34 9.41 4.03
CA GLY A 341 4.68 8.99 4.41
C GLY A 341 5.74 9.88 3.77
N ALA A 342 6.82 10.10 4.51
CA ALA A 342 8.06 10.71 4.07
C ALA A 342 9.20 9.80 4.56
N ARG A 343 9.41 8.68 3.86
CA ARG A 343 10.31 7.60 4.32
C ARG A 343 11.78 8.01 4.41
N GLN A 344 12.14 9.14 3.78
CA GLN A 344 13.49 9.71 3.75
C GLN A 344 13.66 10.87 4.74
N GLU A 345 12.62 11.24 5.50
CA GLU A 345 12.71 12.31 6.48
C GLU A 345 13.74 12.00 7.59
N ASP A 346 14.58 12.99 7.89
CA ASP A 346 15.82 12.83 8.68
C ASP A 346 15.64 13.05 10.18
N GLY A 347 14.41 13.13 10.68
CA GLY A 347 14.15 13.50 12.07
C GLY A 347 14.53 12.43 13.08
N GLY A 348 15.22 12.84 14.15
CA GLY A 348 15.57 11.97 15.28
C GLY A 348 14.51 11.89 16.37
N SER A 349 13.43 12.68 16.28
CA SER A 349 12.43 12.75 17.34
C SER A 349 11.59 11.46 17.43
N VAL A 350 11.04 11.20 18.62
CA VAL A 350 10.40 9.92 18.96
C VAL A 350 8.89 10.06 19.12
N GLY A 351 8.15 9.06 18.62
CA GLY A 351 6.71 8.97 18.83
C GLY A 351 5.90 10.05 18.12
N ILE A 352 4.90 10.64 18.80
CA ILE A 352 3.88 11.46 18.17
C ILE A 352 4.05 12.93 18.60
N ASN A 353 4.10 13.83 17.62
CA ASN A 353 4.25 15.27 17.77
C ASN A 353 5.54 15.65 18.53
N GLY A 354 6.64 14.97 18.20
CA GLY A 354 7.99 15.34 18.61
C GLY A 354 8.47 16.66 17.96
N ASP A 355 9.74 16.99 18.20
CA ASP A 355 10.40 18.11 17.55
C ASP A 355 10.55 17.82 16.05
N GLN A 356 9.93 18.66 15.22
CA GLN A 356 9.95 18.54 13.75
C GLN A 356 11.10 19.31 13.11
N SER A 357 11.89 20.04 13.91
CA SER A 357 13.12 20.70 13.43
C SER A 357 14.38 19.84 13.63
N ASP A 358 14.22 18.67 14.22
CA ASP A 358 15.28 17.69 14.36
C ASP A 358 15.54 17.05 12.99
N ASN A 359 16.81 17.05 12.55
CA ASN A 359 17.30 16.38 11.33
C ASN A 359 18.58 15.57 11.61
N ALA A 360 18.68 14.98 12.81
CA ALA A 360 19.88 14.33 13.26
C ALA A 360 20.04 12.87 12.76
N LEU A 361 19.03 12.28 12.11
CA LEU A 361 18.95 10.84 11.87
C LEU A 361 18.52 10.48 10.44
N THR A 362 19.54 10.28 9.59
CA THR A 362 19.37 10.02 8.16
C THR A 362 18.36 8.91 7.83
N ASN A 363 17.37 9.24 6.99
CA ASN A 363 16.30 8.38 6.50
C ASN A 363 15.60 7.59 7.61
N ALA A 364 15.39 8.22 8.77
CA ALA A 364 14.60 7.62 9.85
C ALA A 364 13.13 7.45 9.44
N GLY A 365 12.64 8.36 8.61
CA GLY A 365 11.31 8.39 8.04
C GLY A 365 10.25 8.91 8.99
N ALA A 366 9.17 9.47 8.44
CA ALA A 366 8.05 10.02 9.18
C ALA A 366 6.71 9.70 8.50
N ALA A 367 5.62 9.81 9.27
CA ALA A 367 4.26 9.83 8.77
C ALA A 367 3.50 11.04 9.30
N TYR A 368 2.63 11.61 8.47
CA TYR A 368 1.86 12.81 8.76
C TYR A 368 0.38 12.52 8.61
N ALA A 369 -0.40 12.73 9.67
CA ALA A 369 -1.84 12.53 9.62
C ALA A 369 -2.56 13.88 9.44
N PHE A 370 -3.40 13.97 8.43
CA PHE A 370 -4.25 15.12 8.12
C PHE A 370 -5.72 14.74 8.27
N SER A 371 -6.56 15.74 8.58
CA SER A 371 -8.02 15.55 8.58
C SER A 371 -8.74 16.70 7.92
N LEU A 372 -9.82 16.38 7.20
CA LEU A 372 -10.77 17.34 6.68
C LEU A 372 -11.84 17.67 7.72
N GLN A 373 -11.97 18.95 8.06
CA GLN A 373 -13.05 19.45 8.92
C GLN A 373 -13.62 20.74 8.33
N ALA A 374 -14.94 20.79 8.18
CA ALA A 374 -15.64 21.94 7.59
C ALA A 374 -15.04 22.42 6.25
N GLY A 375 -14.61 21.48 5.40
CA GLY A 375 -14.01 21.78 4.09
C GLY A 375 -12.53 22.18 4.11
N VAL A 376 -11.88 22.17 5.28
CA VAL A 376 -10.46 22.54 5.42
C VAL A 376 -9.61 21.35 5.88
N TRP A 377 -8.59 21.02 5.10
CA TRP A 377 -7.56 20.05 5.48
C TRP A 377 -6.56 20.67 6.46
N SER A 378 -6.18 19.92 7.48
CA SER A 378 -5.19 20.35 8.48
C SER A 378 -4.41 19.16 9.03
N GLN A 379 -3.12 19.37 9.30
CA GLN A 379 -2.30 18.37 9.97
C GLN A 379 -2.76 18.20 11.42
N ARG A 380 -2.84 16.94 11.85
CA ARG A 380 -3.25 16.51 13.20
C ARG A 380 -2.14 15.79 13.94
N ALA A 381 -1.24 15.15 13.22
CA ALA A 381 -0.07 14.54 13.83
C ALA A 381 1.12 14.52 12.88
N TYR A 382 2.30 14.66 13.48
CA TYR A 382 3.58 14.18 12.96
C TYR A 382 3.95 12.94 13.78
N ILE A 383 4.30 11.85 13.11
CA ILE A 383 4.42 10.53 13.70
C ILE A 383 5.77 9.93 13.30
N LYS A 384 6.50 9.50 14.31
CA LYS A 384 7.79 8.82 14.20
C LYS A 384 7.72 7.47 14.89
N ALA A 385 8.66 6.60 14.51
CA ALA A 385 8.93 5.39 15.27
C ALA A 385 9.18 5.73 16.75
N SER A 386 8.79 4.82 17.65
CA SER A 386 9.09 4.96 19.08
C SER A 386 10.58 4.77 19.40
N ASN A 387 11.34 4.16 18.48
CA ASN A 387 12.79 4.09 18.49
C ASN A 387 13.28 4.28 17.03
N PRO A 388 13.43 5.53 16.56
CA PRO A 388 13.86 5.78 15.19
C PRO A 388 15.31 5.36 15.02
N SER A 389 15.65 4.84 13.84
CA SER A 389 16.99 4.37 13.48
C SER A 389 17.40 4.95 12.14
N VAL A 390 18.72 5.05 11.91
CA VAL A 390 19.26 5.32 10.57
C VAL A 390 18.71 4.28 9.59
N LEU A 391 18.22 4.72 8.43
CA LEU A 391 17.53 3.88 7.42
C LEU A 391 16.27 3.16 7.95
N GLY A 392 15.69 3.59 9.07
CA GLY A 392 14.49 2.99 9.65
C GLY A 392 13.29 3.00 8.69
N SER A 393 13.27 3.96 7.76
CA SER A 393 12.26 4.07 6.70
C SER A 393 10.82 4.06 7.24
N PHE A 394 10.59 4.65 8.41
CA PHE A 394 9.25 4.72 9.00
C PHE A 394 8.31 5.48 8.06
N GLY A 395 7.09 4.98 7.87
CA GLY A 395 6.18 5.51 6.85
C GLY A 395 6.40 4.90 5.45
N SER A 396 7.23 3.86 5.31
CA SER A 396 7.45 3.15 4.04
C SER A 396 6.22 2.42 3.51
N SER A 397 5.21 2.19 4.35
CA SER A 397 3.92 1.61 4.01
C SER A 397 2.89 2.03 5.05
N MET A 398 1.63 2.17 4.66
CA MET A 398 0.56 2.62 5.56
C MET A 398 -0.79 2.03 5.17
N ALA A 399 -1.66 1.81 6.16
CA ALA A 399 -3.05 1.44 5.95
C ALA A 399 -3.96 2.11 6.99
N LEU A 400 -5.21 2.39 6.62
CA LEU A 400 -6.23 2.98 7.49
C LEU A 400 -7.48 2.10 7.55
N SER A 401 -8.14 2.08 8.71
CA SER A 401 -9.52 1.57 8.80
C SER A 401 -10.49 2.50 8.07
N PHE A 402 -11.67 1.99 7.71
CA PHE A 402 -12.67 2.74 6.96
C PHE A 402 -13.05 4.06 7.65
N ASP A 403 -13.22 4.03 8.97
CA ASP A 403 -13.59 5.17 9.81
C ASP A 403 -12.42 6.11 10.15
N GLY A 404 -11.21 5.80 9.67
CA GLY A 404 -10.00 6.56 9.95
C GLY A 404 -9.62 6.62 11.43
N GLN A 405 -10.09 5.67 12.26
CA GLN A 405 -9.78 5.63 13.70
C GLN A 405 -8.60 4.72 14.02
N GLN A 406 -8.22 3.81 13.12
CA GLN A 406 -7.05 2.95 13.26
C GLN A 406 -6.12 3.16 12.07
N MET A 407 -4.82 3.18 12.33
CA MET A 407 -3.80 3.23 11.28
C MET A 407 -2.69 2.22 11.57
N ALA A 408 -2.16 1.62 10.52
CA ALA A 408 -0.95 0.81 10.53
C ALA A 408 0.14 1.58 9.80
N ILE A 409 1.35 1.63 10.35
CA ILE A 409 2.52 2.26 9.72
C ILE A 409 3.68 1.27 9.75
N GLY A 410 4.29 1.03 8.60
CA GLY A 410 5.48 0.20 8.47
C GLY A 410 6.75 0.97 8.79
N GLY A 411 7.67 0.32 9.49
CA GLY A 411 9.07 0.71 9.60
C GLY A 411 9.92 -0.46 9.15
N ALA A 412 10.05 -0.67 7.85
CA ALA A 412 10.71 -1.86 7.29
C ALA A 412 12.21 -1.96 7.65
N GLY A 413 12.84 -0.83 8.02
CA GLY A 413 14.22 -0.78 8.47
C GLY A 413 14.43 -1.00 9.98
N GLU A 414 13.35 -1.18 10.74
CA GLU A 414 13.41 -1.30 12.21
C GLU A 414 14.28 -2.52 12.64
N PRO A 415 15.30 -2.33 13.49
CA PRO A 415 16.37 -3.34 13.68
C PRO A 415 16.26 -4.22 14.95
N ASN A 416 15.18 -4.11 15.72
CA ASN A 416 15.00 -4.83 16.98
C ASN A 416 14.75 -6.34 16.77
N ALA A 417 15.13 -7.20 17.74
CA ALA A 417 15.02 -8.66 17.63
C ALA A 417 13.72 -9.30 18.16
N TRP A 418 12.76 -8.49 18.61
CA TRP A 418 11.54 -8.99 19.23
C TRP A 418 10.63 -9.72 18.22
N LEU A 419 9.76 -10.57 18.74
CA LEU A 419 8.86 -11.42 17.94
C LEU A 419 7.40 -11.16 18.29
N GLY A 420 6.56 -11.12 17.27
CA GLY A 420 5.10 -11.11 17.40
C GLY A 420 4.53 -9.93 18.19
N PHE A 421 3.65 -10.24 19.14
CA PHE A 421 2.97 -9.29 20.01
C PHE A 421 3.75 -9.02 21.30
N GLY A 422 3.80 -7.76 21.71
CA GLY A 422 4.25 -7.38 23.06
C GLY A 422 5.73 -7.03 23.20
N GLY A 423 6.41 -6.79 22.08
CA GLY A 423 7.74 -6.17 22.09
C GLY A 423 7.73 -4.81 22.77
N ASN A 424 8.84 -4.45 23.43
CA ASN A 424 9.03 -3.09 23.91
C ASN A 424 9.46 -2.20 22.74
N PRO A 425 8.58 -1.30 22.24
CA PRO A 425 8.87 -0.54 21.04
C PRO A 425 9.86 0.61 21.29
N PHE A 426 10.27 0.81 22.55
CA PHE A 426 11.29 1.78 22.97
C PHE A 426 12.63 1.12 23.31
N ALA A 427 12.77 -0.18 23.08
CA ALA A 427 14.04 -0.86 23.32
C ALA A 427 15.06 -0.40 22.27
N ASN A 428 16.19 0.15 22.75
CA ASN A 428 17.35 0.42 21.91
C ASN A 428 18.07 -0.89 21.59
N ASP A 429 17.52 -1.62 20.62
CA ASP A 429 18.01 -2.90 20.15
C ASP A 429 18.15 -2.81 18.63
N ALA A 430 19.37 -3.02 18.14
CA ALA A 430 19.70 -3.04 16.72
C ALA A 430 20.34 -4.38 16.31
N SER A 431 20.03 -5.46 17.02
CA SER A 431 20.68 -6.76 16.82
C SER A 431 20.21 -7.52 15.59
N VAL A 432 19.10 -7.13 14.95
CA VAL A 432 18.56 -7.76 13.74
C VAL A 432 18.18 -6.69 12.72
N ALA A 433 19.20 -6.12 12.09
CA ALA A 433 19.07 -5.02 11.13
C ALA A 433 18.04 -5.31 10.03
N LEU A 434 17.20 -4.32 9.71
CA LEU A 434 16.19 -4.41 8.66
C LEU A 434 15.20 -5.58 8.82
N SER A 435 14.99 -6.06 10.05
CA SER A 435 13.95 -7.07 10.32
C SER A 435 12.55 -6.50 10.17
N GLY A 436 12.39 -5.20 10.46
CA GLY A 436 11.17 -4.45 10.23
C GLY A 436 10.13 -4.59 11.34
N ALA A 437 9.17 -3.66 11.36
CA ALA A 437 8.09 -3.60 12.34
C ALA A 437 6.84 -2.89 11.81
N VAL A 438 5.73 -3.08 12.51
CA VAL A 438 4.47 -2.34 12.28
C VAL A 438 4.00 -1.67 13.56
N TYR A 439 3.60 -0.41 13.42
CA TYR A 439 3.07 0.44 14.48
C TYR A 439 1.58 0.65 14.24
N MET A 440 0.74 0.16 15.14
CA MET A 440 -0.70 0.40 15.11
C MET A 440 -1.04 1.56 16.03
N LEU A 441 -1.64 2.60 15.47
CA LEU A 441 -2.15 3.73 16.25
C LEU A 441 -3.66 3.74 16.21
N THR A 442 -4.26 4.16 17.32
CA THR A 442 -5.69 4.43 17.41
C THR A 442 -5.94 5.87 17.79
N ARG A 443 -7.03 6.42 17.25
CA ARG A 443 -7.44 7.78 17.52
C ARG A 443 -8.22 7.83 18.83
N SER A 444 -7.81 8.73 19.73
CA SER A 444 -8.47 9.03 21.00
C SER A 444 -8.85 10.51 21.01
N GLY A 445 -10.12 10.79 20.70
CA GLY A 445 -10.57 12.15 20.42
C GLY A 445 -9.88 12.73 19.19
N ASN A 446 -9.10 13.79 19.37
CA ASN A 446 -8.33 14.42 18.28
C ASN A 446 -6.86 13.95 18.21
N ALA A 447 -6.41 13.12 19.14
CA ALA A 447 -5.03 12.66 19.21
C ALA A 447 -4.88 11.24 18.69
N TRP A 448 -3.72 10.92 18.13
CA TRP A 448 -3.29 9.55 17.85
C TRP A 448 -2.51 8.99 19.03
N VAL A 449 -2.67 7.70 19.30
CA VAL A 449 -1.98 7.00 20.38
C VAL A 449 -1.46 5.67 19.84
N LEU A 450 -0.19 5.36 20.09
CA LEU A 450 0.35 4.02 19.80
C LEU A 450 -0.39 2.98 20.63
N SER A 451 -1.07 2.07 19.93
CA SER A 451 -1.90 1.02 20.53
C SER A 451 -1.18 -0.32 20.54
N ARG A 452 -0.41 -0.65 19.49
CA ARG A 452 0.34 -1.90 19.36
C ARG A 452 1.61 -1.68 18.55
N PHE A 453 2.62 -2.49 18.87
CA PHE A 453 3.83 -2.68 18.09
C PHE A 453 3.92 -4.17 17.78
N MET A 454 4.18 -4.49 16.51
CA MET A 454 4.14 -5.86 16.00
C MET A 454 5.38 -6.13 15.16
N LYS A 455 5.92 -7.33 15.29
CA LYS A 455 7.01 -7.87 14.46
C LYS A 455 6.62 -9.27 14.00
N ALA A 456 7.25 -9.76 12.94
CA ALA A 456 7.09 -11.14 12.49
C ALA A 456 7.26 -12.16 13.63
N SER A 457 6.70 -13.36 13.46
CA SER A 457 6.93 -14.49 14.37
C SER A 457 8.38 -15.00 14.36
N ASN A 458 9.16 -14.57 13.37
CA ASN A 458 10.52 -14.94 13.00
C ASN A 458 11.20 -13.68 12.43
N ALA A 459 11.66 -12.78 13.30
CA ALA A 459 12.34 -11.57 12.86
C ALA A 459 13.78 -11.91 12.46
N ASN A 460 14.06 -12.07 11.16
CA ASN A 460 15.42 -12.23 10.65
C ASN A 460 15.92 -10.94 10.01
N ALA A 461 17.25 -10.83 9.88
CA ALA A 461 17.88 -9.64 9.33
C ALA A 461 17.60 -9.54 7.83
N GLY A 462 17.15 -8.37 7.38
CA GLY A 462 16.87 -8.13 5.96
C GLY A 462 15.44 -8.44 5.50
N ASP A 463 14.62 -9.14 6.29
CA ASP A 463 13.26 -9.57 5.94
C ASP A 463 12.32 -8.41 5.55
N GLN A 464 12.58 -7.21 6.09
CA GLN A 464 11.81 -5.99 5.84
C GLN A 464 10.31 -6.15 6.15
N PHE A 465 9.98 -6.77 7.29
CA PHE A 465 8.60 -6.87 7.76
C PHE A 465 7.95 -5.47 7.89
N GLY A 466 6.74 -5.31 7.39
CA GLY A 466 6.11 -4.00 7.28
C GLY A 466 6.46 -3.27 5.98
N GLY A 467 7.06 -3.95 5.00
CA GLY A 467 7.31 -3.40 3.67
C GLY A 467 6.03 -3.07 2.88
N SER A 468 4.94 -3.79 3.15
CA SER A 468 3.61 -3.55 2.59
C SER A 468 2.54 -3.85 3.65
N LEU A 469 1.40 -3.15 3.60
CA LEU A 469 0.34 -3.23 4.61
C LEU A 469 -1.05 -3.14 4.00
N ALA A 470 -1.97 -3.96 4.48
CA ALA A 470 -3.40 -3.82 4.21
C ALA A 470 -4.23 -4.11 5.47
N LEU A 471 -5.22 -3.25 5.75
CA LEU A 471 -6.05 -3.30 6.95
C LEU A 471 -7.52 -3.44 6.55
N SER A 472 -8.27 -4.33 7.23
CA SER A 472 -9.70 -4.49 6.97
C SER A 472 -10.49 -3.23 7.35
N ALA A 473 -11.70 -3.07 6.81
CA ALA A 473 -12.50 -1.86 7.01
C ALA A 473 -12.78 -1.58 8.50
N ASP A 474 -12.99 -2.64 9.30
CA ASP A 474 -13.20 -2.58 10.75
C ASP A 474 -11.90 -2.53 11.57
N GLY A 475 -10.74 -2.63 10.91
CA GLY A 475 -9.42 -2.67 11.52
C GLY A 475 -9.15 -3.92 12.37
N SER A 476 -9.88 -5.01 12.15
CA SER A 476 -9.73 -6.26 12.91
C SER A 476 -8.71 -7.24 12.31
N THR A 477 -8.40 -7.12 11.02
CA THR A 477 -7.44 -7.99 10.31
C THR A 477 -6.39 -7.14 9.63
N LEU A 478 -5.12 -7.41 9.90
CA LEU A 478 -3.98 -6.76 9.26
C LEU A 478 -3.14 -7.78 8.50
N ALA A 479 -2.87 -7.49 7.22
CA ALA A 479 -1.87 -8.19 6.43
C ALA A 479 -0.58 -7.38 6.35
N VAL A 480 0.55 -8.07 6.54
CA VAL A 480 1.88 -7.45 6.56
C VAL A 480 2.83 -8.23 5.67
N GLY A 481 3.39 -7.58 4.66
CA GLY A 481 4.42 -8.18 3.82
C GLY A 481 5.82 -8.12 4.44
N ALA A 482 6.60 -9.16 4.17
CA ALA A 482 8.03 -9.26 4.42
C ALA A 482 8.68 -9.83 3.14
N ARG A 483 8.86 -8.97 2.14
CA ARG A 483 9.25 -9.36 0.77
C ARG A 483 10.59 -10.07 0.66
N ASN A 484 11.47 -9.88 1.64
CA ASN A 484 12.80 -10.47 1.66
C ASN A 484 12.90 -11.67 2.61
N GLU A 485 11.78 -12.18 3.11
CA GLU A 485 11.79 -13.38 3.94
C GLU A 485 12.35 -14.59 3.15
N ASP A 486 13.16 -15.41 3.81
CA ASP A 486 14.07 -16.37 3.15
C ASP A 486 13.61 -17.85 3.23
N SER A 487 12.39 -18.14 3.66
CA SER A 487 11.90 -19.52 3.80
C SER A 487 11.45 -20.10 2.46
N ASN A 488 11.74 -21.39 2.21
CA ASN A 488 11.20 -22.13 1.07
C ASN A 488 9.80 -22.71 1.30
N ALA A 489 9.19 -22.43 2.46
CA ALA A 489 7.86 -22.90 2.78
C ALA A 489 6.84 -22.45 1.72
N THR A 490 5.88 -23.32 1.42
CA THR A 490 4.81 -23.04 0.46
C THR A 490 3.45 -22.99 1.15
N GLY A 491 2.52 -22.24 0.56
CA GLY A 491 1.13 -22.18 1.03
C GLY A 491 0.99 -21.53 2.41
N ILE A 492 0.30 -22.19 3.34
CA ILE A 492 -0.11 -21.57 4.61
C ILE A 492 0.41 -22.38 5.79
N GLY A 493 0.98 -21.70 6.79
CA GLY A 493 1.41 -22.31 8.05
C GLY A 493 2.66 -23.19 7.92
N GLY A 494 3.50 -22.95 6.90
CA GLY A 494 4.80 -23.59 6.78
C GLY A 494 5.83 -23.10 7.80
N ASN A 495 7.05 -23.64 7.75
CA ASN A 495 8.11 -23.28 8.69
C ASN A 495 8.73 -21.91 8.34
N ALA A 496 8.38 -20.88 9.09
CA ALA A 496 8.91 -19.53 8.94
C ALA A 496 10.37 -19.39 9.44
N ASN A 497 10.92 -20.36 10.17
CA ASN A 497 12.33 -20.32 10.60
C ASN A 497 13.29 -21.00 9.60
N ASP A 498 12.79 -21.37 8.41
CA ASP A 498 13.64 -21.82 7.31
C ASP A 498 14.26 -20.61 6.61
N ALA A 499 15.47 -20.77 6.07
CA ALA A 499 16.23 -19.71 5.39
C ALA A 499 16.88 -20.26 4.11
N SER A 500 16.15 -21.08 3.36
CA SER A 500 16.68 -21.84 2.23
C SER A 500 16.28 -21.33 0.84
N ALA A 501 15.48 -20.25 0.76
CA ALA A 501 15.09 -19.58 -0.49
C ALA A 501 15.15 -18.06 -0.33
N SER A 502 16.29 -17.46 -0.69
CA SER A 502 16.56 -16.03 -0.44
C SER A 502 15.52 -15.13 -1.11
N SER A 503 14.97 -14.19 -0.34
CA SER A 503 13.98 -13.20 -0.80
C SER A 503 12.80 -13.80 -1.55
N ALA A 504 12.39 -15.00 -1.12
CA ALA A 504 11.19 -15.63 -1.63
C ALA A 504 9.92 -14.92 -1.11
N GLY A 505 10.03 -14.27 0.05
CA GLY A 505 9.04 -13.39 0.62
C GLY A 505 7.89 -14.11 1.35
N ALA A 506 7.20 -13.39 2.21
CA ALA A 506 6.08 -13.88 3.01
C ALA A 506 5.06 -12.79 3.33
N VAL A 507 3.85 -13.22 3.73
CA VAL A 507 2.83 -12.36 4.35
C VAL A 507 2.41 -12.92 5.69
N TYR A 508 2.29 -12.03 6.68
CA TYR A 508 1.81 -12.34 8.02
C TYR A 508 0.43 -11.74 8.26
N LEU A 509 -0.43 -12.48 8.96
CA LEU A 509 -1.80 -12.07 9.26
C LEU A 509 -2.02 -11.96 10.77
N TYR A 510 -2.48 -10.79 11.22
CA TYR A 510 -2.70 -10.41 12.62
C TYR A 510 -4.16 -10.16 12.97
#